data_AF-A0A660U7Q9-F1
#
_entry.id   AF-A0A660U7Q9-F1
#
_cell.length_a   1.000
_cell.length_b   1.000
_cell.length_c   1.000
_cell.angle_alpha   90.00
_cell.angle_beta   90.00
_cell.angle_gamma   90.00
#
_symmetry.space_group_name_H-M   'P 1'
#
loop_
_entity.id
_entity.type
_entity.pdbx_description
1 polymer ?
#
loop_
_entity_poly.entity_id
_entity_poly.type
_entity_poly.pdbx_seq_one_letter_code
_entity_poly.pdbx_strand_id
1 'polypeptide(L)'
;IEGWSVEKAKKAGANAVKLLIYYRPEASDETLKHQQVFVKRVGEECERYDIPFLLELVSYPLLEDEIAASPDPEKPTTDTPVFARRKPEIVMKTAAEFSKPEYKVDILKLEFPADLKYTEEFCKGRFDGKHREPVYSLSAVRDFCKGVDEAAGVPWVILSAGVDIDEFIENVKLATEAGASGLLAGRAIWKEAVNYYPDEDAMERWLMTSGVVNFKRIHEVYTAAKPWYEHRRFRGYPEVEIAGKSPEWYKSYG
;
A
#
# COMPACT_ATOMS: atom_id res chain seq x y z
N ILE A 1 -0.67 19.38 2.85
CA ILE A 1 0.57 19.91 3.43
C ILE A 1 0.58 21.40 3.14
N GLU A 2 0.68 22.23 4.17
CA GLU A 2 0.67 23.68 3.97
C GLU A 2 1.76 24.10 2.97
N GLY A 3 1.39 24.97 2.02
CA GLY A 3 2.31 25.44 0.98
C GLY A 3 2.64 24.44 -0.14
N TRP A 4 1.98 23.28 -0.22
CA TRP A 4 2.12 22.32 -1.33
C TRP A 4 0.82 22.14 -2.11
N SER A 5 0.96 22.07 -3.44
CA SER A 5 -0.08 21.71 -4.42
C SER A 5 0.47 20.67 -5.40
N VAL A 6 -0.41 20.02 -6.17
CA VAL A 6 0.01 19.10 -7.24
C VAL A 6 0.91 19.82 -8.25
N GLU A 7 0.54 21.04 -8.64
CA GLU A 7 1.34 21.88 -9.54
C GLU A 7 2.76 22.08 -9.01
N LYS A 8 2.89 22.44 -7.73
CA LYS A 8 4.17 22.69 -7.10
C LYS A 8 5.00 21.40 -7.01
N ALA A 9 4.36 20.25 -6.74
CA ALA A 9 5.03 18.96 -6.75
C ALA A 9 5.60 18.63 -8.14
N LYS A 10 4.82 18.82 -9.22
CA LYS A 10 5.30 18.63 -10.60
C LYS A 10 6.45 19.59 -10.93
N LYS A 11 6.32 20.88 -10.60
CA LYS A 11 7.38 21.89 -10.80
C LYS A 11 8.66 21.59 -10.02
N ALA A 12 8.55 20.92 -8.87
CA ALA A 12 9.68 20.48 -8.06
C ALA A 12 10.37 19.20 -8.61
N GLY A 13 9.87 18.63 -9.72
CA GLY A 13 10.46 17.45 -10.37
C GLY A 13 9.89 16.11 -9.93
N ALA A 14 8.74 16.09 -9.23
CA ALA A 14 8.09 14.83 -8.87
C ALA A 14 7.59 14.07 -10.11
N ASN A 15 7.75 12.75 -10.13
CA ASN A 15 7.20 11.88 -11.18
C ASN A 15 5.79 11.34 -10.84
N ALA A 16 5.34 11.53 -9.61
CA ALA A 16 4.00 11.15 -9.15
C ALA A 16 3.64 12.00 -7.93
N VAL A 17 2.34 12.18 -7.69
CA VAL A 17 1.82 12.69 -6.42
C VAL A 17 1.31 11.52 -5.61
N LYS A 18 1.73 11.46 -4.35
CA LYS A 18 1.26 10.46 -3.41
C LYS A 18 0.39 11.12 -2.33
N LEU A 19 -0.79 10.55 -2.09
CA LEU A 19 -1.66 10.92 -0.97
C LEU A 19 -1.85 9.72 -0.03
N LEU A 20 -1.78 9.93 1.29
CA LEU A 20 -2.22 8.93 2.27
C LEU A 20 -3.58 9.31 2.80
N ILE A 21 -4.50 8.35 2.86
CA ILE A 21 -5.78 8.50 3.55
C ILE A 21 -5.94 7.32 4.52
N TYR A 22 -6.28 7.65 5.76
CA TYR A 22 -6.85 6.67 6.67
C TYR A 22 -8.31 6.45 6.29
N TYR A 23 -8.71 5.23 5.97
CA TYR A 23 -10.05 4.95 5.48
C TYR A 23 -10.64 3.72 6.16
N ARG A 24 -11.92 3.81 6.54
CA ARG A 24 -12.69 2.72 7.12
C ARG A 24 -14.08 2.71 6.49
N PRO A 25 -14.47 1.63 5.78
CA PRO A 25 -15.80 1.53 5.18
C PRO A 25 -16.96 1.67 6.18
N GLU A 26 -16.71 1.40 7.46
CA GLU A 26 -17.69 1.53 8.55
C GLU A 26 -17.73 2.93 9.20
N ALA A 27 -16.95 3.91 8.71
CA ALA A 27 -17.02 5.28 9.21
C ALA A 27 -18.36 5.95 8.85
N SER A 28 -18.66 7.06 9.53
CA SER A 28 -19.89 7.82 9.26
C SER A 28 -19.93 8.33 7.81
N ASP A 29 -21.13 8.45 7.23
CA ASP A 29 -21.32 8.98 5.87
C ASP A 29 -20.66 10.35 5.67
N GLU A 30 -20.67 11.20 6.70
CA GLU A 30 -19.98 12.50 6.67
C GLU A 30 -18.47 12.36 6.53
N THR A 31 -17.85 11.45 7.29
CA THR A 31 -16.42 11.17 7.24
C THR A 31 -16.04 10.59 5.89
N LEU A 32 -16.78 9.59 5.42
CA LEU A 32 -16.57 8.95 4.13
C LEU A 32 -16.64 9.98 3.00
N LYS A 33 -17.72 10.78 2.97
CA LYS A 33 -17.92 11.82 1.96
C LYS A 33 -16.80 12.85 1.96
N HIS A 34 -16.36 13.29 3.14
CA HIS A 34 -15.24 14.24 3.25
C HIS A 34 -13.96 13.66 2.63
N GLN A 35 -13.62 12.42 2.96
CA GLN A 35 -12.42 11.74 2.46
C GLN A 35 -12.50 11.50 0.95
N GLN A 36 -13.64 11.02 0.45
CA GLN A 36 -13.89 10.78 -0.97
C GLN A 36 -13.81 12.07 -1.79
N VAL A 37 -14.42 13.17 -1.34
CA VAL A 37 -14.32 14.49 -1.98
C VAL A 37 -12.87 14.97 -2.02
N PHE A 38 -12.11 14.77 -0.93
CA PHE A 38 -10.72 15.17 -0.89
C PHE A 38 -9.84 14.37 -1.87
N VAL A 39 -10.01 13.05 -1.93
CA VAL A 39 -9.30 12.18 -2.90
C VAL A 39 -9.64 12.59 -4.33
N LYS A 40 -10.94 12.78 -4.63
CA LYS A 40 -11.40 13.22 -5.95
C LYS A 40 -10.75 14.54 -6.37
N ARG A 41 -10.71 15.53 -5.48
CA ARG A 41 -10.04 16.82 -5.76
C ARG A 41 -8.56 16.63 -6.12
N VAL A 42 -7.83 15.80 -5.37
CA VAL A 42 -6.41 15.54 -5.67
C VAL A 42 -6.25 14.79 -7.00
N GLY A 43 -7.13 13.84 -7.31
CA GLY A 43 -7.15 13.16 -8.61
C GLY A 43 -7.42 14.12 -9.78
N GLU A 44 -8.38 15.02 -9.65
CA GLU A 44 -8.67 16.08 -10.64
C GLU A 44 -7.48 17.03 -10.84
N GLU A 45 -6.75 17.36 -9.77
CA GLU A 45 -5.52 18.14 -9.88
C GLU A 45 -4.40 17.34 -10.58
N CYS A 46 -4.22 16.05 -10.25
CA CYS A 46 -3.21 15.19 -10.87
C CYS A 46 -3.45 15.03 -12.38
N GLU A 47 -4.69 14.81 -12.79
CA GLU A 47 -5.06 14.77 -14.21
C GLU A 47 -4.82 16.12 -14.89
N ARG A 48 -5.25 17.24 -14.27
CA ARG A 48 -5.02 18.59 -14.81
C ARG A 48 -3.54 18.87 -15.05
N TYR A 49 -2.69 18.46 -14.13
CA TYR A 49 -1.26 18.66 -14.23
C TYR A 49 -0.55 17.50 -14.91
N ASP A 50 -1.24 16.52 -15.50
CA ASP A 50 -0.65 15.38 -16.21
C ASP A 50 0.52 14.75 -15.42
N ILE A 51 0.21 14.29 -14.21
CA ILE A 51 1.15 13.62 -13.29
C ILE A 51 0.45 12.44 -12.61
N PRO A 52 1.08 11.24 -12.56
CA PRO A 52 0.48 10.06 -11.94
C PRO A 52 0.02 10.28 -10.49
N PHE A 53 -1.17 9.79 -10.17
CA PHE A 53 -1.74 9.81 -8.83
C PHE A 53 -1.62 8.44 -8.14
N LEU A 54 -0.83 8.40 -7.07
CA LEU A 54 -0.68 7.25 -6.20
C LEU A 54 -1.43 7.44 -4.88
N LEU A 55 -2.42 6.60 -4.61
CA LEU A 55 -3.24 6.69 -3.40
C LEU A 55 -2.84 5.58 -2.42
N GLU A 56 -2.33 5.95 -1.26
CA GLU A 56 -2.04 5.06 -0.13
C GLU A 56 -3.21 5.01 0.83
N LEU A 57 -3.68 3.79 1.11
CA LEU A 57 -4.84 3.52 1.95
C LEU A 57 -4.40 2.75 3.19
N VAL A 58 -4.78 3.25 4.36
CA VAL A 58 -4.42 2.65 5.65
C VAL A 58 -5.67 2.52 6.51
N SER A 59 -5.91 1.32 7.03
CA SER A 59 -6.97 1.02 7.97
C SER A 59 -6.52 1.25 9.41
N TYR A 60 -7.48 1.40 10.33
CA TYR A 60 -7.25 1.64 11.75
C TYR A 60 -8.44 1.11 12.54
N PRO A 61 -8.30 0.63 13.79
CA PRO A 61 -9.43 0.18 14.60
C PRO A 61 -10.47 1.30 14.81
N LEU A 62 -11.75 0.99 14.63
CA LEU A 62 -12.85 1.96 14.67
C LEU A 62 -14.04 1.44 15.47
N LEU A 63 -14.38 0.16 15.33
CA LEU A 63 -15.56 -0.42 15.97
C LEU A 63 -15.30 -0.68 17.46
N GLU A 64 -16.35 -0.64 18.28
CA GLU A 64 -16.25 -0.79 19.74
C GLU A 64 -15.52 -2.08 20.15
N ASP A 65 -15.78 -3.19 19.46
CA ASP A 65 -15.15 -4.48 19.75
C ASP A 65 -13.69 -4.56 19.27
N GLU A 66 -13.29 -3.78 18.26
CA GLU A 66 -11.88 -3.64 17.84
C GLU A 66 -11.09 -2.81 18.86
N ILE A 67 -11.72 -1.75 19.36
CA ILE A 67 -11.16 -0.89 20.40
C ILE A 67 -11.03 -1.68 21.71
N ALA A 68 -12.09 -2.38 22.12
CA ALA A 68 -12.10 -3.20 23.34
C ALA A 68 -11.13 -4.39 23.29
N ALA A 69 -10.84 -4.92 22.10
CA ALA A 69 -9.85 -5.98 21.92
C ALA A 69 -8.40 -5.49 22.03
N SER A 70 -8.16 -4.17 22.01
CA SER A 70 -6.82 -3.60 22.13
C SER A 70 -6.34 -3.65 23.58
N PRO A 71 -5.03 -3.86 23.84
CA PRO A 71 -4.48 -3.84 25.20
C PRO A 71 -4.68 -2.50 25.94
N ASP A 72 -4.72 -1.41 25.17
CA ASP A 72 -4.97 -0.06 25.65
C ASP A 72 -6.08 0.56 24.77
N PRO A 73 -7.32 0.72 25.28
CA PRO A 73 -8.42 1.33 24.52
C PRO A 73 -8.17 2.79 24.10
N GLU A 74 -7.29 3.52 24.79
CA GLU A 74 -6.91 4.88 24.39
C GLU A 74 -5.89 4.88 23.23
N LYS A 75 -5.26 3.73 22.97
CA LYS A 75 -4.32 3.52 21.86
C LYS A 75 -4.66 2.23 21.11
N PRO A 76 -5.80 2.18 20.40
CA PRO A 76 -6.22 0.99 19.69
C PRO A 76 -5.15 0.50 18.70
N THR A 77 -5.02 -0.81 18.57
CA THR A 77 -4.03 -1.45 17.69
C THR A 77 -4.67 -2.39 16.68
N THR A 78 -4.02 -2.52 15.53
CA THR A 78 -4.40 -3.49 14.50
C THR A 78 -3.88 -4.91 14.80
N ASP A 79 -2.94 -5.07 15.75
CA ASP A 79 -2.40 -6.36 16.21
C ASP A 79 -3.35 -7.01 17.24
N THR A 80 -4.58 -7.28 16.81
CA THR A 80 -5.59 -8.01 17.59
C THR A 80 -6.26 -9.07 16.71
N PRO A 81 -6.70 -10.21 17.29
CA PRO A 81 -7.42 -11.22 16.51
C PRO A 81 -8.76 -10.70 15.94
N VAL A 82 -9.40 -9.72 16.61
CA VAL A 82 -10.65 -9.10 16.12
C VAL A 82 -10.37 -8.30 14.85
N PHE A 83 -9.37 -7.43 14.87
CA PHE A 83 -9.00 -6.64 13.69
C PHE A 83 -8.45 -7.51 12.57
N ALA A 84 -7.62 -8.52 12.89
CA ALA A 84 -7.07 -9.47 11.93
C ALA A 84 -8.17 -10.19 11.12
N ARG A 85 -9.32 -10.51 11.73
CA ARG A 85 -10.47 -11.12 11.03
C ARG A 85 -11.12 -10.18 10.01
N ARG A 86 -11.13 -8.87 10.27
CA ARG A 86 -11.81 -7.87 9.43
C ARG A 86 -10.92 -7.25 8.37
N LYS A 87 -9.60 -7.23 8.60
CA LYS A 87 -8.63 -6.61 7.71
C LYS A 87 -8.78 -7.03 6.24
N PRO A 88 -9.01 -8.31 5.87
CA PRO A 88 -9.20 -8.68 4.47
C PRO A 88 -10.34 -7.92 3.80
N GLU A 89 -11.51 -7.88 4.45
CA GLU A 89 -12.69 -7.22 3.93
C GLU A 89 -12.53 -5.69 3.86
N ILE A 90 -11.89 -5.10 4.87
CA ILE A 90 -11.60 -3.66 4.90
C ILE A 90 -10.70 -3.28 3.70
N VAL A 91 -9.61 -4.02 3.48
CA VAL A 91 -8.67 -3.74 2.38
C VAL A 91 -9.36 -3.93 1.03
N MET A 92 -10.12 -5.02 0.83
CA MET A 92 -10.86 -5.27 -0.42
C MET A 92 -11.91 -4.19 -0.71
N LYS A 93 -12.75 -3.82 0.27
CA LYS A 93 -13.76 -2.76 0.11
C LYS A 93 -13.13 -1.41 -0.21
N THR A 94 -12.02 -1.09 0.45
CA THR A 94 -11.31 0.18 0.24
C THR A 94 -10.64 0.22 -1.13
N ALA A 95 -10.04 -0.90 -1.58
CA ALA A 95 -9.50 -1.02 -2.93
C ALA A 95 -10.59 -0.86 -3.99
N ALA A 96 -11.74 -1.52 -3.81
CA ALA A 96 -12.88 -1.42 -4.73
C ALA A 96 -13.43 0.01 -4.82
N GLU A 97 -13.57 0.69 -3.68
CA GLU A 97 -14.05 2.08 -3.63
C GLU A 97 -13.14 3.00 -4.45
N PHE A 98 -11.85 3.06 -4.13
CA PHE A 98 -10.93 4.01 -4.76
C PHE A 98 -10.40 3.59 -6.13
N SER A 99 -10.84 2.43 -6.62
CA SER A 99 -10.66 2.03 -8.02
C SER A 99 -11.67 2.69 -8.97
N LYS A 100 -12.70 3.36 -8.46
CA LYS A 100 -13.69 4.04 -9.30
C LYS A 100 -13.04 5.15 -10.15
N PRO A 101 -13.42 5.30 -11.43
CA PRO A 101 -12.80 6.26 -12.34
C PRO A 101 -12.84 7.72 -11.88
N GLU A 102 -13.86 8.10 -11.11
CA GLU A 102 -14.03 9.47 -10.61
C GLU A 102 -12.90 9.96 -9.68
N TYR A 103 -12.17 9.04 -9.06
CA TYR A 103 -11.02 9.38 -8.21
C TYR A 103 -9.72 9.58 -8.99
N LYS A 104 -9.67 9.15 -10.27
CA LYS A 104 -8.51 9.31 -11.16
C LYS A 104 -7.20 8.78 -10.56
N VAL A 105 -7.30 7.71 -9.76
CA VAL A 105 -6.13 7.02 -9.21
C VAL A 105 -5.47 6.22 -10.34
N ASP A 106 -4.15 6.30 -10.42
CA ASP A 106 -3.34 5.51 -11.34
C ASP A 106 -2.76 4.27 -10.68
N ILE A 107 -2.35 4.39 -9.41
CA ILE A 107 -1.76 3.30 -8.63
C ILE A 107 -2.33 3.31 -7.22
N LEU A 108 -2.80 2.16 -6.73
CA LEU A 108 -3.15 1.97 -5.33
C LEU A 108 -1.95 1.45 -4.54
N LYS A 109 -1.63 2.06 -3.41
CA LYS A 109 -0.70 1.52 -2.43
C LYS A 109 -1.50 0.98 -1.24
N LEU A 110 -1.54 -0.35 -1.13
CA LEU A 110 -2.45 -1.05 -0.24
C LEU A 110 -1.71 -1.79 0.87
N GLU A 111 -2.36 -1.93 2.02
CA GLU A 111 -1.94 -2.85 3.07
C GLU A 111 -1.99 -4.31 2.60
N PHE A 112 -1.12 -5.15 3.15
CA PHE A 112 -1.28 -6.59 3.02
C PHE A 112 -2.61 -7.00 3.69
N PRO A 113 -3.49 -7.79 3.04
CA PRO A 113 -4.87 -8.01 3.50
C PRO A 113 -4.98 -8.90 4.73
N ALA A 114 -3.87 -9.34 5.31
CA ALA A 114 -3.83 -10.14 6.51
C ALA A 114 -2.75 -9.62 7.48
N ASP A 115 -2.68 -10.24 8.63
CA ASP A 115 -1.56 -10.21 9.55
C ASP A 115 -1.04 -11.66 9.65
N LEU A 116 0.15 -11.92 9.09
CA LEU A 116 0.68 -13.26 9.01
C LEU A 116 0.91 -13.88 10.39
N LYS A 117 1.09 -13.09 11.45
CA LYS A 117 1.26 -13.59 12.83
C LYS A 117 -0.01 -14.28 13.36
N TYR A 118 -1.16 -14.13 12.70
CA TYR A 118 -2.40 -14.84 13.04
C TYR A 118 -2.70 -16.02 12.10
N THR A 119 -1.75 -16.44 11.26
CA THR A 119 -1.90 -17.65 10.44
C THR A 119 -1.60 -18.91 11.24
N GLU A 120 -2.24 -20.04 10.93
CA GLU A 120 -1.91 -21.36 11.48
C GLU A 120 -0.41 -21.70 11.41
N GLU A 121 0.24 -21.24 10.34
CA GLU A 121 1.63 -21.52 10.02
C GLU A 121 2.63 -20.65 10.81
N PHE A 122 2.24 -19.42 11.16
CA PHE A 122 3.16 -18.45 11.79
C PHE A 122 2.72 -17.99 13.19
N CYS A 123 1.57 -18.45 13.69
CA CYS A 123 1.02 -18.02 14.99
C CYS A 123 1.88 -18.41 16.20
N LYS A 124 2.86 -19.30 16.04
CA LYS A 124 3.83 -19.67 17.09
C LYS A 124 5.03 -18.71 17.15
N GLY A 125 4.82 -17.42 16.87
CA GLY A 125 5.82 -16.37 17.03
C GLY A 125 6.93 -16.33 15.97
N ARG A 126 6.68 -16.77 14.73
CA ARG A 126 7.70 -16.82 13.66
C ARG A 126 8.39 -15.46 13.41
N PHE A 127 7.67 -14.36 13.55
CA PHE A 127 8.17 -13.02 13.21
C PHE A 127 8.53 -12.18 14.44
N ASP A 128 7.85 -12.39 15.57
CA ASP A 128 8.00 -11.52 16.75
C ASP A 128 8.09 -12.28 18.09
N GLY A 129 8.22 -13.61 18.04
CA GLY A 129 8.33 -14.47 19.22
C GLY A 129 7.04 -14.59 20.05
N LYS A 130 5.91 -14.00 19.63
CA LYS A 130 4.66 -14.04 20.39
C LYS A 130 3.71 -15.11 19.86
N HIS A 131 3.28 -15.99 20.74
CA HIS A 131 2.27 -17.01 20.43
C HIS A 131 0.88 -16.37 20.37
N ARG A 132 0.11 -16.71 19.34
CA ARG A 132 -1.26 -16.23 19.09
C ARG A 132 -2.16 -17.40 18.76
N GLU A 133 -3.46 -17.24 19.01
CA GLU A 133 -4.46 -18.15 18.46
C GLU A 133 -4.61 -17.91 16.95
N PRO A 134 -4.65 -18.96 16.11
CA PRO A 134 -4.80 -18.79 14.67
C PRO A 134 -6.18 -18.25 14.33
N VAL A 135 -6.21 -17.40 13.31
CA VAL A 135 -7.41 -16.74 12.78
C VAL A 135 -7.78 -17.29 11.40
N TYR A 136 -6.77 -17.64 10.59
CA TYR A 136 -6.91 -18.21 9.24
C TYR A 136 -5.69 -19.06 8.89
N SER A 137 -5.77 -19.85 7.82
CA SER A 137 -4.62 -20.53 7.22
C SER A 137 -3.95 -19.66 6.15
N LEU A 138 -2.72 -19.99 5.75
CA LEU A 138 -2.05 -19.33 4.63
C LEU A 138 -2.79 -19.51 3.31
N SER A 139 -3.58 -20.59 3.17
CA SER A 139 -4.46 -20.77 2.01
C SER A 139 -5.51 -19.67 1.93
N ALA A 140 -6.17 -19.36 3.05
CA ALA A 140 -7.15 -18.26 3.10
C ALA A 140 -6.48 -16.91 2.82
N VAL A 141 -5.25 -16.68 3.30
CA VAL A 141 -4.47 -15.47 2.99
C VAL A 141 -4.22 -15.31 1.49
N ARG A 142 -3.91 -16.40 0.77
CA ARG A 142 -3.78 -16.36 -0.70
C ARG A 142 -5.09 -15.95 -1.36
N ASP A 143 -6.22 -16.45 -0.88
CA ASP A 143 -7.53 -16.07 -1.42
C ASP A 143 -7.88 -14.61 -1.10
N PHE A 144 -7.49 -14.09 0.08
CA PHE A 144 -7.60 -12.66 0.38
C PHE A 144 -6.77 -11.80 -0.57
N CYS A 145 -5.53 -12.22 -0.89
CA CYS A 145 -4.69 -11.50 -1.85
C CYS A 145 -5.31 -11.48 -3.25
N LYS A 146 -5.89 -12.61 -3.72
CA LYS A 146 -6.66 -12.64 -4.98
C LYS A 146 -7.86 -11.70 -4.93
N GLY A 147 -8.60 -11.68 -3.83
CA GLY A 147 -9.74 -10.78 -3.66
C GLY A 147 -9.34 -9.30 -3.69
N VAL A 148 -8.16 -8.95 -3.14
CA VAL A 148 -7.59 -7.60 -3.30
C VAL A 148 -7.23 -7.32 -4.75
N ASP A 149 -6.58 -8.26 -5.45
CA ASP A 149 -6.27 -8.09 -6.87
C ASP A 149 -7.54 -7.84 -7.68
N GLU A 150 -8.60 -8.64 -7.48
CA GLU A 150 -9.91 -8.51 -8.13
C GLU A 150 -10.61 -7.18 -7.82
N ALA A 151 -10.49 -6.69 -6.58
CA ALA A 151 -11.06 -5.42 -6.15
C ALA A 151 -10.29 -4.20 -6.69
N ALA A 152 -8.98 -4.32 -6.89
CA ALA A 152 -8.12 -3.24 -7.36
C ALA A 152 -8.28 -3.00 -8.87
N GLY A 153 -9.18 -2.12 -9.29
CA GLY A 153 -9.42 -1.76 -10.70
C GLY A 153 -8.26 -1.02 -11.39
N VAL A 154 -7.14 -0.80 -10.68
CA VAL A 154 -5.89 -0.21 -11.16
C VAL A 154 -4.70 -1.01 -10.62
N PRO A 155 -3.50 -0.90 -11.23
CA PRO A 155 -2.30 -1.50 -10.65
C PRO A 155 -2.15 -1.14 -9.17
N TRP A 156 -1.80 -2.14 -8.37
CA TRP A 156 -1.62 -1.96 -6.95
C TRP A 156 -0.24 -2.45 -6.50
N VAL A 157 0.28 -1.81 -5.46
CA VAL A 157 1.57 -2.15 -4.85
C VAL A 157 1.37 -2.31 -3.34
N ILE A 158 2.10 -3.23 -2.74
CA ILE A 158 1.99 -3.44 -1.29
C ILE A 158 2.87 -2.49 -0.49
N LEU A 159 2.37 -2.09 0.68
CA LEU A 159 3.13 -1.34 1.68
C LEU A 159 3.63 -2.25 2.81
N SER A 160 4.77 -1.88 3.40
CA SER A 160 5.38 -2.68 4.48
C SER A 160 4.72 -2.57 5.85
N ALA A 161 3.89 -1.54 6.08
CA ALA A 161 3.25 -1.22 7.37
C ALA A 161 4.20 -1.07 8.59
N GLY A 162 5.51 -1.24 8.44
CA GLY A 162 6.48 -1.22 9.54
C GLY A 162 6.83 -2.59 10.10
N VAL A 163 6.36 -3.69 9.51
CA VAL A 163 6.80 -5.05 9.86
C VAL A 163 8.28 -5.23 9.58
N ASP A 164 8.89 -6.28 10.14
CA ASP A 164 10.30 -6.61 9.90
C ASP A 164 10.51 -7.22 8.52
N ILE A 165 11.76 -7.18 8.05
CA ILE A 165 12.13 -7.61 6.70
C ILE A 165 11.68 -9.04 6.39
N ASP A 166 11.80 -9.95 7.36
CA ASP A 166 11.45 -11.36 7.20
C ASP A 166 9.95 -11.57 6.99
N GLU A 167 9.10 -10.84 7.73
CA GLU A 167 7.65 -10.85 7.52
C GLU A 167 7.29 -10.20 6.19
N PHE A 168 7.94 -9.07 5.87
CA PHE A 168 7.62 -8.34 4.66
C PHE A 168 7.96 -9.13 3.39
N ILE A 169 9.02 -9.93 3.40
CA ILE A 169 9.37 -10.84 2.30
C ILE A 169 8.22 -11.82 2.01
N GLU A 170 7.60 -12.41 3.04
CA GLU A 170 6.46 -13.31 2.85
C GLU A 170 5.22 -12.56 2.33
N ASN A 171 4.98 -11.35 2.84
CA ASN A 171 3.91 -10.49 2.32
C ASN A 171 4.09 -10.17 0.82
N VAL A 172 5.32 -9.85 0.38
CA VAL A 172 5.63 -9.57 -1.03
C VAL A 172 5.33 -10.80 -1.88
N LYS A 173 5.84 -11.98 -1.53
CA LYS A 173 5.61 -13.21 -2.30
C LYS A 173 4.12 -13.44 -2.55
N LEU A 174 3.33 -13.49 -1.48
CA LEU A 174 1.89 -13.78 -1.53
C LEU A 174 1.12 -12.73 -2.33
N ALA A 175 1.46 -11.45 -2.19
CA ALA A 175 0.80 -10.38 -2.92
C ALA A 175 1.15 -10.38 -4.41
N THR A 176 2.43 -10.59 -4.75
CA THR A 176 2.86 -10.63 -6.15
C THR A 176 2.33 -11.87 -6.89
N GLU A 177 2.28 -13.03 -6.22
CA GLU A 177 1.64 -14.23 -6.75
C GLU A 177 0.16 -14.03 -7.08
N ALA A 178 -0.51 -13.14 -6.35
CA ALA A 178 -1.92 -12.79 -6.58
C ALA A 178 -2.15 -11.72 -7.66
N GLY A 179 -1.13 -10.97 -8.09
CA GLY A 179 -1.24 -9.98 -9.16
C GLY A 179 -0.77 -8.57 -8.81
N ALA A 180 -0.24 -8.32 -7.60
CA ALA A 180 0.36 -7.04 -7.25
C ALA A 180 1.47 -6.65 -8.24
N SER A 181 1.51 -5.37 -8.62
CA SER A 181 2.49 -4.82 -9.55
C SER A 181 3.82 -4.40 -8.90
N GLY A 182 3.97 -4.67 -7.60
CA GLY A 182 5.20 -4.43 -6.87
C GLY A 182 4.95 -3.99 -5.44
N LEU A 183 5.84 -3.16 -4.94
CA LEU A 183 5.87 -2.71 -3.56
C LEU A 183 6.35 -1.27 -3.43
N LEU A 184 5.92 -0.61 -2.37
CA LEU A 184 6.47 0.65 -1.88
C LEU A 184 6.79 0.49 -0.39
N ALA A 185 8.01 0.02 -0.12
CA ALA A 185 8.51 -0.27 1.21
C ALA A 185 9.48 0.80 1.73
N GLY A 186 9.47 1.00 3.04
CA GLY A 186 10.38 1.93 3.71
C GLY A 186 10.97 1.28 4.94
N ARG A 187 10.22 1.35 6.06
CA ARG A 187 10.68 0.89 7.38
C ARG A 187 11.23 -0.54 7.40
N ALA A 188 10.63 -1.50 6.69
CA ALA A 188 11.15 -2.87 6.61
C ALA A 188 12.58 -2.95 6.04
N ILE A 189 13.02 -1.95 5.26
CA ILE A 189 14.35 -1.90 4.64
C ILE A 189 15.35 -1.16 5.52
N TRP A 190 14.98 0.01 6.05
CA TRP A 190 15.95 0.96 6.60
C TRP A 190 15.76 1.36 8.06
N LYS A 191 14.69 0.94 8.76
CA LYS A 191 14.37 1.48 10.10
C LYS A 191 15.46 1.23 11.14
N GLU A 192 16.19 0.11 11.04
CA GLU A 192 17.27 -0.23 11.97
C GLU A 192 18.48 0.70 11.87
N ALA A 193 18.67 1.41 10.75
CA ALA A 193 19.69 2.46 10.65
C ALA A 193 19.47 3.54 11.70
N VAL A 194 18.21 3.84 12.05
CA VAL A 194 17.87 4.90 13.02
C VAL A 194 18.37 4.58 14.43
N ASN A 195 18.63 3.31 14.75
CA ASN A 195 19.19 2.91 16.06
C ASN A 195 20.61 3.44 16.29
N TYR A 196 21.30 3.87 15.21
CA TYR A 196 22.64 4.43 15.29
C TYR A 196 22.64 5.97 15.39
N TYR A 197 21.49 6.64 15.27
CA TYR A 197 21.43 8.09 15.40
C TYR A 197 21.88 8.55 16.81
N PRO A 198 22.69 9.62 16.94
CA PRO A 198 23.09 10.59 15.91
C PRO A 198 24.39 10.28 15.16
N ASP A 199 24.95 9.07 15.25
CA ASP A 199 26.17 8.68 14.50
C ASP A 199 25.84 8.44 13.01
N GLU A 200 25.89 9.50 12.20
CA GLU A 200 25.60 9.47 10.77
C GLU A 200 26.51 8.50 10.00
N ASP A 201 27.79 8.37 10.38
CA ASP A 201 28.71 7.42 9.73
C ASP A 201 28.30 5.97 10.01
N ALA A 202 27.83 5.66 11.22
CA ALA A 202 27.29 4.34 11.55
C ALA A 202 25.96 4.07 10.82
N MET A 203 25.11 5.09 10.69
CA MET A 203 23.88 5.00 9.89
C MET A 203 24.21 4.68 8.42
N GLU A 204 25.16 5.40 7.82
CA GLU A 204 25.58 5.18 6.43
C GLU A 204 26.18 3.78 6.26
N ARG A 205 27.09 3.36 7.16
CA ARG A 205 27.66 2.00 7.12
C ARG A 205 26.59 0.93 7.17
N TRP A 206 25.58 1.08 8.03
CA TRP A 206 24.47 0.12 8.11
C TRP A 206 23.63 0.11 6.82
N LEU A 207 23.31 1.29 6.26
CA LEU A 207 22.56 1.40 5.00
C LEU A 207 23.29 0.75 3.84
N MET A 208 24.61 0.95 3.75
CA MET A 208 25.48 0.39 2.71
C MET A 208 25.75 -1.12 2.87
N THR A 209 25.37 -1.72 4.01
CA THR A 209 25.54 -3.15 4.29
C THR A 209 24.19 -3.82 4.49
N SER A 210 23.66 -3.84 5.71
CA SER A 210 22.38 -4.47 6.06
C SER A 210 21.19 -3.91 5.26
N GLY A 211 21.16 -2.60 5.01
CA GLY A 211 20.13 -1.98 4.17
C GLY A 211 20.15 -2.51 2.73
N VAL A 212 21.35 -2.64 2.13
CA VAL A 212 21.54 -3.26 0.81
C VAL A 212 21.13 -4.73 0.81
N VAL A 213 21.45 -5.48 1.86
CA VAL A 213 21.03 -6.89 2.01
C VAL A 213 19.50 -6.99 2.04
N ASN A 214 18.83 -6.16 2.84
CA ASN A 214 17.37 -6.12 2.91
C ASN A 214 16.75 -5.79 1.54
N PHE A 215 17.30 -4.81 0.83
CA PHE A 215 16.84 -4.45 -0.51
C PHE A 215 16.99 -5.61 -1.51
N LYS A 216 18.16 -6.29 -1.53
CA LYS A 216 18.40 -7.44 -2.42
C LYS A 216 17.45 -8.59 -2.14
N ARG A 217 17.22 -8.93 -0.87
CA ARG A 217 16.28 -9.99 -0.47
C ARG A 217 14.84 -9.69 -0.93
N ILE A 218 14.41 -8.43 -0.87
CA ILE A 218 13.11 -8.01 -1.40
C ILE A 218 13.09 -8.10 -2.93
N HIS A 219 14.18 -7.67 -3.60
CA HIS A 219 14.27 -7.72 -5.05
C HIS A 219 14.11 -9.14 -5.60
N GLU A 220 14.67 -10.14 -4.92
CA GLU A 220 14.54 -11.56 -5.28
C GLU A 220 13.10 -12.06 -5.31
N VAL A 221 12.24 -11.59 -4.38
CA VAL A 221 10.83 -11.99 -4.34
C VAL A 221 9.94 -11.12 -5.22
N TYR A 222 10.37 -9.88 -5.48
CA TYR A 222 9.67 -8.95 -6.36
C TYR A 222 9.61 -9.43 -7.82
N THR A 223 10.48 -10.34 -8.29
CA THR A 223 10.48 -10.78 -9.69
C THR A 223 9.19 -11.48 -10.13
N ALA A 224 8.34 -11.90 -9.18
CA ALA A 224 7.01 -12.43 -9.45
C ALA A 224 5.93 -11.35 -9.66
N ALA A 225 6.26 -10.06 -9.45
CA ALA A 225 5.32 -8.97 -9.59
C ALA A 225 4.82 -8.82 -11.02
N LYS A 226 3.53 -8.56 -11.17
CA LYS A 226 2.89 -8.38 -12.46
C LYS A 226 3.25 -7.01 -13.05
N PRO A 227 3.87 -6.91 -14.23
CA PRO A 227 4.13 -5.61 -14.85
C PRO A 227 2.83 -4.78 -14.94
N TRP A 228 2.90 -3.49 -14.58
CA TRP A 228 1.70 -2.66 -14.44
C TRP A 228 0.85 -2.58 -15.72
N TYR A 229 1.49 -2.61 -16.89
CA TYR A 229 0.82 -2.58 -18.20
C TYR A 229 0.09 -3.88 -18.55
N GLU A 230 0.35 -4.97 -17.83
CA GLU A 230 -0.41 -6.23 -17.94
C GLU A 230 -1.63 -6.26 -17.02
N HIS A 231 -1.80 -5.25 -16.16
CA HIS A 231 -3.01 -5.11 -15.37
C HIS A 231 -4.25 -5.02 -16.28
N ARG A 232 -5.37 -5.59 -15.84
CA ARG A 232 -6.60 -5.70 -16.64
C ARG A 232 -7.15 -4.36 -17.16
N ARG A 233 -6.81 -3.25 -16.48
CA ARG A 233 -7.10 -1.88 -16.94
C ARG A 233 -6.40 -1.53 -18.26
N PHE A 234 -5.18 -2.00 -18.48
CA PHE A 234 -4.35 -1.65 -19.63
C PHE A 234 -4.40 -2.68 -20.76
N ARG A 235 -4.83 -3.93 -20.46
CA ARG A 235 -4.97 -5.02 -21.46
C ARG A 235 -3.66 -5.41 -22.18
N GLY A 236 -2.51 -5.06 -21.61
CA GLY A 236 -1.19 -5.38 -22.15
C GLY A 236 -0.51 -4.18 -22.83
N TYR A 237 0.82 -4.23 -22.94
CA TYR A 237 1.63 -3.16 -23.53
C TYR A 237 1.18 -2.70 -24.94
N PRO A 238 0.78 -3.58 -25.87
CA PRO A 238 0.34 -3.16 -27.22
C PRO A 238 -0.92 -2.28 -27.23
N GLU A 239 -1.72 -2.34 -26.17
CA GLU A 239 -2.98 -1.60 -26.02
C GLU A 239 -2.79 -0.26 -25.30
N VAL A 240 -1.57 0.03 -24.83
CA VAL A 240 -1.25 1.30 -24.17
C VAL A 240 -0.86 2.34 -25.21
N GLU A 241 -1.72 3.34 -25.40
CA GLU A 241 -1.47 4.46 -26.30
C GLU A 241 -1.24 5.76 -25.53
N ILE A 242 -0.32 6.59 -26.04
CA ILE A 242 -0.12 7.95 -25.53
C ILE A 242 -1.23 8.83 -26.13
N ALA A 243 -2.09 9.36 -25.27
CA ALA A 243 -3.14 10.28 -25.69
C ALA A 243 -2.54 11.49 -26.43
N GLY A 244 -3.11 11.85 -27.58
CA GLY A 244 -2.64 12.99 -28.37
C GLY A 244 -1.27 12.79 -29.04
N LYS A 245 -0.78 11.55 -29.15
CA LYS A 245 0.48 11.24 -29.86
C LYS A 245 0.45 11.79 -31.29
N SER A 246 1.24 12.83 -31.51
CA SER A 246 1.39 13.52 -32.79
C SER A 246 2.77 14.16 -32.84
N PRO A 247 3.42 14.30 -34.01
CA PRO A 247 4.62 15.15 -34.14
C PRO A 247 4.41 16.60 -33.67
N GLU A 248 3.15 17.05 -33.62
CA GLU A 248 2.76 18.40 -33.21
C GLU A 248 2.06 18.43 -31.83
N TRP A 249 2.20 17.38 -31.02
CA TRP A 249 1.54 17.28 -29.70
C TRP A 249 1.74 18.54 -28.85
N TYR A 250 2.93 19.15 -28.92
CA TYR A 250 3.31 20.35 -28.17
C TYR A 250 2.47 21.59 -28.50
N LYS A 251 1.77 21.62 -29.65
CA LYS A 251 0.90 22.74 -30.04
C LYS A 251 -0.45 22.69 -29.33
N SER A 252 -0.89 21.49 -28.93
CA SER A 252 -2.18 21.24 -28.26
C SER A 252 -2.01 20.77 -26.82
N TYR A 253 -0.77 20.63 -26.34
CA TYR A 253 -0.46 20.23 -24.96
C TYR A 253 -0.46 21.46 -24.06
N GLY A 254 -1.45 21.54 -23.17
CA GLY A 254 -1.67 22.67 -22.27
C GLY A 254 -3.05 22.63 -21.66
#